data_AF-A0A8S1J5N7-F1
#
_entry.id   AF-A0A8S1J5N7-F1
#
_cell.length_a   1.000
_cell.length_b   1.000
_cell.length_c   1.000
_cell.angle_alpha   90.00
_cell.angle_beta   90.00
_cell.angle_gamma   90.00
#
_symmetry.space_group_name_H-M   'P 1'
#
loop_
_entity.id
_entity.type
_entity.pdbx_description
1 polymer ?
#
loop_
_entity_poly.entity_id
_entity_poly.type
_entity_poly.pdbx_seq_one_letter_code
_entity_poly.pdbx_strand_id
1 'polypeptide(L)'
;MDACESVPQIEMLKGNGNVSSWNNHTEVVRGTDGARFHPWVKDNETVTVWMDELFRAVTLSPTASVHMDGIRLLRFELEPSMMKPDPRFFQYIEGLFNVTSPMGGGVHGPPGKPGLPVYYSLPHYCHAAANLTKGVNGLACNSTQHELYIDVEPVTGEAWRTAKRLMMSSEFGPGFKTIDAKLNRTVLPIFWVENAAQASQSQATVLNDEVFKIQKAKGLSGSLPFLMAALLASCVLYIVFGMFIQRKQRRTSVLMWGSAARMEQTMDAVVTDRGVDVEEPLIRQRHVVKGQHPPPSPEAGPSSKNDAQTSPTD
;
A
#
# COMPACT_ATOMS: atom_id res chain seq x y z
N MET A 1 5.28 -18.05 -1.77
CA MET A 1 5.76 -16.66 -1.99
C MET A 1 6.08 -16.10 -0.60
N ASP A 2 6.93 -16.79 0.16
CA ASP A 2 6.79 -16.79 1.64
C ASP A 2 8.03 -16.24 2.36
N ALA A 3 8.75 -15.32 1.69
CA ALA A 3 10.04 -14.80 2.17
C ALA A 3 10.03 -13.31 2.58
N CYS A 4 8.87 -12.64 2.56
CA CYS A 4 8.75 -11.21 2.92
C CYS A 4 8.02 -10.95 4.26
N GLU A 5 7.84 -11.98 5.09
CA GLU A 5 6.88 -11.91 6.21
C GLU A 5 7.53 -11.68 7.59
N SER A 6 8.84 -11.84 7.75
CA SER A 6 9.50 -11.64 9.05
C SER A 6 9.90 -10.18 9.26
N VAL A 7 9.02 -9.42 9.92
CA VAL A 7 9.34 -8.09 10.45
C VAL A 7 10.35 -8.21 11.58
N PRO A 8 11.37 -7.33 11.69
CA PRO A 8 12.27 -7.32 12.84
C PRO A 8 11.50 -7.21 14.16
N GLN A 9 11.62 -8.23 15.00
CA GLN A 9 11.08 -8.23 16.36
C GLN A 9 12.23 -7.99 17.34
N ILE A 10 11.93 -7.26 18.41
CA ILE A 10 12.81 -7.20 19.57
C ILE A 10 12.54 -8.45 20.40
N GLU A 11 13.56 -9.29 20.51
CA GLU A 11 13.52 -10.54 21.28
C GLU A 11 14.29 -10.43 22.59
N MET A 12 15.19 -9.44 22.70
CA MET A 12 16.12 -9.31 23.83
C MET A 12 16.31 -7.85 24.25
N LEU A 13 16.20 -7.59 25.55
CA LEU A 13 16.61 -6.35 26.20
C LEU A 13 17.95 -6.59 26.91
N LYS A 14 19.04 -6.02 26.38
CA LYS A 14 20.40 -6.15 26.96
C LYS A 14 20.80 -7.60 27.27
N GLY A 15 20.42 -8.54 26.40
CA GLY A 15 20.69 -9.97 26.56
C GLY A 15 19.62 -10.78 27.31
N ASN A 16 18.54 -10.14 27.79
CA ASN A 16 17.45 -10.80 28.51
C ASN A 16 16.16 -10.83 27.67
N GLY A 17 15.52 -11.99 27.53
CA GLY A 17 14.28 -12.15 26.76
C GLY A 17 12.99 -11.84 27.52
N ASN A 18 13.08 -11.51 28.80
CA ASN A 18 11.95 -11.06 29.61
C ASN A 18 12.39 -10.15 30.76
N VAL A 19 11.42 -9.50 31.39
CA VAL A 19 11.57 -8.69 32.60
C VAL A 19 10.68 -9.30 33.67
N SER A 20 11.27 -9.72 34.80
CA SER A 20 10.58 -10.45 35.88
C SER A 20 10.55 -9.70 37.21
N SER A 21 11.03 -8.46 37.25
CA SER A 21 10.98 -7.61 38.45
C SER A 21 9.60 -6.97 38.70
N TRP A 22 8.56 -7.49 38.04
CA TRP A 22 7.18 -7.04 38.14
C TRP A 22 6.39 -7.80 39.22
N ASN A 23 5.14 -7.39 39.47
CA ASN A 23 4.31 -7.97 40.53
C ASN A 23 3.71 -9.30 40.10
N ASN A 24 4.36 -10.41 40.46
CA ASN A 24 3.94 -11.77 40.08
C ASN A 24 3.64 -11.88 38.58
N HIS A 25 4.42 -11.16 37.76
CA HIS A 25 4.28 -11.05 36.32
C HIS A 25 5.66 -11.10 35.69
N THR A 26 5.75 -11.72 34.52
CA THR A 26 6.95 -11.74 33.70
C THR A 26 6.59 -11.18 32.34
N GLU A 27 7.17 -10.05 32.00
CA GLU A 27 6.93 -9.37 30.74
C GLU A 27 7.92 -9.87 29.70
N VAL A 28 7.44 -10.62 28.71
CA VAL A 28 8.27 -11.12 27.62
C VAL A 28 8.61 -9.98 26.68
N VAL A 29 9.88 -9.91 26.27
CA VAL A 29 10.34 -8.94 25.27
C VAL A 29 9.75 -9.31 23.92
N ARG A 30 8.89 -8.43 23.37
CA ARG A 30 8.15 -8.67 22.13
C ARG A 30 7.70 -7.36 21.47
N GLY A 31 7.41 -7.45 20.18
CA GLY A 31 7.03 -6.31 19.35
C GLY A 31 8.21 -5.76 18.58
N THR A 32 7.96 -4.77 17.73
CA THR A 32 9.02 -4.11 16.95
C THR A 32 9.68 -2.99 17.78
N ASP A 33 10.71 -2.36 17.24
CA ASP A 33 11.29 -1.12 17.79
C ASP A 33 10.48 0.14 17.43
N GLY A 34 9.39 -0.01 16.67
CA GLY A 34 8.57 1.07 16.16
C GLY A 34 9.09 1.74 14.87
N ALA A 35 10.18 1.26 14.28
CA ALA A 35 10.70 1.78 13.01
C ALA A 35 10.01 1.14 11.79
N ARG A 36 9.66 -0.15 11.89
CA ARG A 36 8.97 -0.90 10.83
C ARG A 36 7.94 -1.87 11.43
N PHE A 37 6.86 -2.08 10.70
CA PHE A 37 5.78 -3.02 10.97
C PHE A 37 5.59 -3.97 9.78
N HIS A 38 4.60 -4.86 9.86
CA HIS A 38 4.32 -5.75 8.74
C HIS A 38 3.77 -4.99 7.54
N PRO A 39 4.03 -5.46 6.30
CA PRO A 39 3.40 -4.88 5.12
C PRO A 39 1.87 -4.98 5.18
N TRP A 40 1.19 -4.09 4.44
CA TRP A 40 -0.28 -4.00 4.37
C TRP A 40 -0.96 -3.81 5.73
N VAL A 41 -0.45 -2.85 6.50
CA VAL A 41 -1.04 -2.43 7.77
C VAL A 41 -2.48 -1.96 7.55
N LYS A 42 -3.40 -2.45 8.36
CA LYS A 42 -4.84 -2.18 8.29
C LYS A 42 -5.21 -0.96 9.14
N ASP A 43 -6.19 -0.20 8.66
CA ASP A 43 -6.71 0.98 9.35
C ASP A 43 -7.29 0.69 10.76
N ASN A 44 -7.63 -0.57 11.08
CA ASN A 44 -8.31 -0.96 12.31
C ASN A 44 -7.54 -1.97 13.17
N GLU A 45 -6.30 -2.30 12.82
CA GLU A 45 -5.49 -3.20 13.62
C GLU A 45 -4.59 -2.43 14.58
N THR A 46 -4.20 -3.06 15.68
CA THR A 46 -3.25 -2.50 16.65
C THR A 46 -1.85 -3.05 16.40
N VAL A 47 -0.82 -2.26 16.68
CA VAL A 47 0.57 -2.71 16.60
C VAL A 47 1.20 -2.77 17.99
N THR A 48 2.18 -3.66 18.18
CA THR A 48 2.93 -3.79 19.44
C THR A 48 4.37 -3.33 19.24
N VAL A 49 4.84 -2.46 20.13
CA VAL A 49 6.21 -1.94 20.16
C VAL A 49 6.83 -2.24 21.52
N TRP A 50 8.09 -2.66 21.54
CA TRP A 50 8.85 -2.76 22.78
C TRP A 50 9.38 -1.37 23.17
N MET A 51 9.08 -0.91 24.39
CA MET A 51 9.61 0.36 24.90
C MET A 51 10.60 0.11 26.03
N ASP A 52 11.89 0.27 25.72
CA ASP A 52 13.00 0.10 26.67
C ASP A 52 12.86 0.93 27.94
N GLU A 53 12.36 2.17 27.83
CA GLU A 53 12.16 3.09 28.95
C GLU A 53 11.06 2.62 29.90
N LEU A 54 10.08 1.87 29.37
CA LEU A 54 8.96 1.32 30.14
C LEU A 54 9.18 -0.13 30.56
N PHE A 55 10.24 -0.79 30.04
CA PHE A 55 10.55 -2.21 30.28
C PHE A 55 9.38 -3.16 29.96
N ARG A 56 8.54 -2.79 28.98
CA ARG A 56 7.36 -3.56 28.58
C ARG A 56 7.00 -3.38 27.12
N ALA A 57 6.27 -4.36 26.59
CA ALA A 57 5.60 -4.20 25.31
C ALA A 57 4.38 -3.28 25.49
N VAL A 58 4.25 -2.29 24.61
CA VAL A 58 3.08 -1.42 24.55
C VAL A 58 2.33 -1.62 23.25
N THR A 59 1.01 -1.48 23.33
CA THR A 59 0.13 -1.56 22.17
C THR A 59 -0.24 -0.15 21.76
N LEU A 60 -0.19 0.09 20.46
CA LEU A 60 -0.61 1.34 19.83
C LEU A 60 -1.86 1.06 18.99
N SER A 61 -2.84 1.95 19.09
CA SER A 61 -4.10 1.88 18.37
C SER A 61 -4.15 2.94 17.27
N PRO A 62 -4.77 2.65 16.10
CA PRO A 62 -4.92 3.62 15.04
C PRO A 62 -5.94 4.68 15.45
N THR A 63 -5.59 5.96 15.28
CA THR A 63 -6.44 7.10 15.68
C THR A 63 -6.89 7.96 14.51
N ALA A 64 -6.07 8.06 13.47
CA ALA A 64 -6.37 8.91 12.32
C ALA A 64 -5.63 8.46 11.05
N SER A 65 -6.14 8.89 9.89
CA SER A 65 -5.35 8.89 8.65
C SER A 65 -4.84 10.30 8.39
N VAL A 66 -3.52 10.43 8.23
CA VAL A 66 -2.85 11.71 8.00
C VAL A 66 -2.14 11.69 6.65
N HIS A 67 -1.90 12.86 6.06
CA HIS A 67 -1.16 12.97 4.80
C HIS A 67 0.10 13.80 5.01
N MET A 68 1.22 13.34 4.49
CA MET A 68 2.49 14.04 4.51
C MET A 68 3.19 13.81 3.17
N ASP A 69 3.64 14.89 2.52
CA ASP A 69 4.34 14.84 1.24
C ASP A 69 3.60 14.03 0.14
N GLY A 70 2.27 14.09 0.17
CA GLY A 70 1.39 13.36 -0.75
C GLY A 70 1.20 11.87 -0.43
N ILE A 71 1.79 11.38 0.66
CA ILE A 71 1.70 9.99 1.13
C ILE A 71 0.65 9.89 2.22
N ARG A 72 -0.26 8.92 2.10
CA ARG A 72 -1.23 8.57 3.15
C ARG A 72 -0.52 7.75 4.22
N LEU A 73 -0.70 8.14 5.48
CA LEU A 73 -0.16 7.48 6.65
C LEU A 73 -1.29 7.15 7.63
N LEU A 74 -1.07 6.11 8.42
CA LEU A 74 -1.91 5.70 9.55
C LEU A 74 -1.24 6.17 10.85
N ARG A 75 -1.93 7.01 11.61
CA ARG A 75 -1.46 7.46 12.91
C ARG A 75 -1.81 6.44 13.98
N PHE A 76 -0.80 5.96 14.67
CA PHE A 76 -0.89 5.12 15.85
C PHE A 76 -0.52 5.92 17.09
N GLU A 77 -1.36 5.87 18.11
CA GLU A 77 -1.12 6.47 19.42
C GLU A 77 -1.20 5.39 20.50
N LEU A 78 -0.69 5.69 21.69
CA LEU A 78 -0.72 4.76 22.81
C LEU A 78 -2.16 4.32 23.12
N GLU A 79 -2.40 3.01 23.15
CA GLU A 79 -3.74 2.50 23.42
C GLU A 79 -4.23 2.96 24.81
N PRO A 80 -5.45 3.53 24.95
CA PRO A 80 -5.92 4.07 26.23
C PRO A 80 -5.88 3.08 27.40
N SER A 81 -6.03 1.78 27.12
CA SER A 81 -5.95 0.70 28.11
C SER A 81 -4.56 0.63 28.77
N MET A 82 -3.49 0.99 28.05
CA MET A 82 -2.12 0.98 28.57
C MET A 82 -1.91 1.98 29.71
N MET A 83 -2.70 3.06 29.74
CA MET A 83 -2.62 4.10 30.76
C MET A 83 -3.46 3.78 32.01
N LYS A 84 -4.37 2.80 31.95
CA LYS A 84 -5.20 2.41 33.09
C LYS A 84 -4.37 1.73 34.20
N PRO A 85 -4.82 1.74 35.46
CA PRO A 85 -4.15 1.00 36.51
C PRO A 85 -4.01 -0.49 36.16
N ASP A 86 -2.78 -0.99 36.28
CA ASP A 86 -2.42 -2.40 36.08
C ASP A 86 -1.48 -2.85 37.22
N PRO A 87 -2.01 -3.60 38.20
CA PRO A 87 -1.23 -4.08 39.35
C PRO A 87 -0.05 -4.97 38.97
N ARG A 88 -0.04 -5.59 37.78
CA ARG A 88 1.08 -6.42 37.31
C ARG A 88 2.35 -5.59 37.18
N PHE A 89 2.23 -4.35 36.72
CA PHE A 89 3.35 -3.42 36.52
C PHE A 89 3.54 -2.43 37.67
N PHE A 90 2.93 -2.68 38.84
CA PHE A 90 2.88 -1.70 39.94
C PHE A 90 2.33 -0.33 39.52
N GLN A 91 1.47 -0.30 38.49
CA GLN A 91 0.83 0.90 37.95
C GLN A 91 -0.51 1.07 38.64
N TYR A 92 -0.54 1.87 39.71
CA TYR A 92 -1.76 2.09 40.51
C TYR A 92 -2.46 3.42 40.20
N ILE A 93 -1.79 4.31 39.48
CA ILE A 93 -2.30 5.63 39.12
C ILE A 93 -2.41 5.68 37.60
N GLU A 94 -3.56 6.15 37.10
CA GLU A 94 -3.80 6.31 35.68
C GLU A 94 -2.80 7.29 35.04
N GLY A 95 -2.24 6.90 33.89
CA GLY A 95 -1.25 7.65 33.13
C GLY A 95 0.16 7.67 33.72
N LEU A 96 0.42 6.90 34.78
CA LEU A 96 1.71 6.87 35.46
C LEU A 96 2.34 5.47 35.42
N PHE A 97 3.27 5.28 34.48
CA PHE A 97 4.04 4.04 34.30
C PHE A 97 5.11 3.93 35.38
N ASN A 98 4.96 2.98 36.29
CA ASN A 98 5.95 2.74 37.34
C ASN A 98 7.09 1.87 36.82
N VAL A 99 8.31 2.42 36.78
CA VAL A 99 9.51 1.70 36.31
C VAL A 99 10.55 1.54 37.42
N THR A 100 10.16 1.84 38.66
CA THR A 100 11.05 1.79 39.83
C THR A 100 11.75 0.44 39.96
N SER A 101 11.00 -0.65 39.83
CA SER A 101 11.50 -2.01 40.04
C SER A 101 12.54 -2.44 39.00
N PRO A 102 12.24 -2.43 37.67
CA PRO A 102 13.23 -2.81 36.67
C PRO A 102 14.41 -1.85 36.56
N MET A 103 14.22 -0.57 36.89
CA MET A 103 15.29 0.42 36.79
C MET A 103 16.23 0.39 38.01
N GLY A 104 15.70 0.23 39.22
CA GLY A 104 16.49 0.22 40.46
C GLY A 104 17.00 -1.17 40.86
N GLY A 105 16.17 -2.20 40.68
CA GLY A 105 16.50 -3.60 41.01
C GLY A 105 17.10 -4.39 39.86
N GLY A 106 17.06 -3.84 38.64
CA GLY A 106 17.36 -4.56 37.42
C GLY A 106 16.18 -5.38 36.90
N VAL A 107 16.28 -5.84 35.65
CA VAL A 107 15.18 -6.51 34.94
C VAL A 107 14.75 -7.85 35.55
N HIS A 108 15.63 -8.49 36.33
CA HIS A 108 15.35 -9.70 37.12
C HIS A 108 15.52 -9.49 38.63
N GLY A 109 15.49 -8.24 39.08
CA GLY A 109 15.58 -7.89 40.50
C GLY A 109 14.35 -8.32 41.30
N PRO A 110 14.42 -8.24 42.64
CA PRO A 110 13.29 -8.53 43.51
C PRO A 110 12.12 -7.57 43.22
N PRO A 111 10.89 -8.08 43.03
CA PRO A 111 9.70 -7.25 42.84
C PRO A 111 9.43 -6.34 44.05
N GLY A 112 8.85 -5.17 43.82
CA GLY A 112 8.21 -4.40 44.90
C GLY A 112 9.12 -3.45 45.70
N LYS A 113 10.05 -2.77 45.02
CA LYS A 113 10.98 -1.69 45.47
C LYS A 113 12.33 -2.13 46.05
N PRO A 114 13.36 -2.13 45.20
CA PRO A 114 14.66 -1.55 45.56
C PRO A 114 14.94 -0.27 44.74
N GLY A 115 14.99 0.90 45.39
CA GLY A 115 15.47 2.16 44.78
C GLY A 115 14.55 3.40 44.91
N LEU A 116 14.96 4.50 44.26
CA LEU A 116 14.22 5.76 44.17
C LEU A 116 12.93 5.57 43.34
N PRO A 117 11.74 6.01 43.80
CA PRO A 117 10.51 5.89 43.01
C PRO A 117 10.62 6.66 41.69
N VAL A 118 10.55 5.96 40.56
CA VAL A 118 10.64 6.57 39.24
C VAL A 118 9.46 6.15 38.38
N TYR A 119 8.88 7.15 37.74
CA TYR A 119 7.70 7.02 36.92
C TYR A 119 7.89 7.71 35.58
N TYR A 120 7.32 7.11 34.53
CA TYR A 120 7.10 7.74 33.24
C TYR A 120 5.63 8.09 33.04
N SER A 121 5.38 9.11 32.24
CA SER A 121 4.04 9.53 31.81
C SER A 121 4.17 10.27 30.47
N LEU A 122 3.05 10.59 29.84
CA LEU A 122 3.07 11.58 28.77
C LEU A 122 3.37 12.98 29.35
N PRO A 123 4.05 13.87 28.60
CA PRO A 123 4.37 15.22 29.05
C PRO A 123 3.16 15.97 29.63
N HIS A 124 3.43 16.77 30.67
CA HIS A 124 2.42 17.52 31.41
C HIS A 124 1.27 16.67 31.96
N TYR A 125 1.50 15.38 32.20
CA TYR A 125 0.50 14.43 32.68
C TYR A 125 -0.73 14.34 31.76
N CYS A 126 -0.51 14.41 30.44
CA CYS A 126 -1.57 14.12 29.48
C CYS A 126 -2.19 12.74 29.74
N HIS A 127 -3.53 12.69 29.76
CA HIS A 127 -4.35 11.51 30.05
C HIS A 127 -4.11 10.85 31.41
N ALA A 128 -3.39 11.50 32.32
CA ALA A 128 -3.16 10.97 33.66
C ALA A 128 -4.24 11.43 34.64
N ALA A 129 -4.27 10.81 35.81
CA ALA A 129 -5.21 11.16 36.87
C ALA A 129 -5.11 12.65 37.27
N ALA A 130 -6.27 13.31 37.38
CA ALA A 130 -6.36 14.76 37.63
C ALA A 130 -5.78 15.21 38.99
N ASN A 131 -5.45 14.29 39.91
CA ASN A 131 -4.77 14.63 41.16
C ASN A 131 -3.27 14.90 40.95
N LEU A 132 -2.64 14.33 39.92
CA LEU A 132 -1.23 14.55 39.61
C LEU A 132 -0.97 15.99 39.16
N THR A 133 -1.88 16.57 38.37
CA THR A 133 -1.76 17.96 37.90
C THR A 133 -2.04 19.00 38.99
N LYS A 134 -2.78 18.64 40.05
CA LYS A 134 -3.07 19.56 41.18
C LYS A 134 -1.87 19.82 42.08
N GLY A 135 -0.91 18.90 42.12
CA GLY A 135 0.27 19.01 42.98
C GLY A 135 1.37 19.91 42.44
N VAL A 136 1.32 20.29 41.16
CA VAL A 136 2.41 20.98 40.45
C VAL A 136 1.86 22.09 39.58
N ASN A 137 2.26 23.33 39.85
CA ASN A 137 1.88 24.47 39.02
C ASN A 137 2.71 24.51 37.72
N GLY A 138 2.10 24.95 36.61
CA GLY A 138 2.74 25.06 35.30
C GLY A 138 2.51 23.87 34.36
N LEU A 139 1.74 22.85 34.78
CA LEU A 139 1.38 21.73 33.92
C LEU A 139 0.17 22.06 33.04
N ALA A 140 0.31 21.91 31.72
CA ALA A 140 -0.77 22.10 30.76
C ALA A 140 -0.62 21.04 29.65
N CYS A 141 -1.52 20.05 29.64
CA CYS A 141 -1.55 19.07 28.57
C CYS A 141 -1.99 19.72 27.25
N ASN A 142 -1.31 19.40 26.14
CA ASN A 142 -1.66 19.79 24.79
C ASN A 142 -1.40 18.60 23.87
N SER A 143 -2.45 18.02 23.30
CA SER A 143 -2.31 16.79 22.51
C SER A 143 -1.37 16.97 21.30
N THR A 144 -1.30 18.13 20.67
CA THR A 144 -0.39 18.33 19.53
C THR A 144 1.09 18.24 19.93
N GLN A 145 1.41 18.66 21.15
CA GLN A 145 2.79 18.77 21.66
C GLN A 145 3.19 17.63 22.59
N HIS A 146 2.23 16.92 23.19
CA HIS A 146 2.50 16.00 24.30
C HIS A 146 2.00 14.57 24.05
N GLU A 147 1.30 14.27 22.95
CA GLU A 147 0.99 12.88 22.60
C GLU A 147 2.22 12.14 22.07
N LEU A 148 2.25 10.84 22.34
CA LEU A 148 3.13 9.89 21.69
C LEU A 148 2.44 9.33 20.45
N TYR A 149 3.06 9.43 19.29
CA TYR A 149 2.51 8.86 18.06
C TYR A 149 3.57 8.31 17.10
N ILE A 150 3.12 7.41 16.22
CA ILE A 150 3.85 6.87 15.08
C ILE A 150 2.93 6.93 13.87
N ASP A 151 3.34 7.64 12.82
CA ASP A 151 2.65 7.66 11.53
C ASP A 151 3.30 6.62 10.61
N VAL A 152 2.54 5.61 10.19
CA VAL A 152 3.02 4.45 9.41
C VAL A 152 2.47 4.51 7.98
N GLU A 153 3.30 4.26 6.98
CA GLU A 153 2.82 4.05 5.62
C GLU A 153 2.25 2.64 5.48
N PRO A 154 0.95 2.49 5.13
CA PRO A 154 0.25 1.22 5.28
C PRO A 154 0.77 0.11 4.36
N VAL A 155 1.26 0.41 3.17
CA VAL A 155 1.64 -0.65 2.23
C VAL A 155 2.97 -1.28 2.60
N THR A 156 3.97 -0.47 2.92
CA THR A 156 5.31 -0.91 3.29
C THR A 156 5.45 -1.27 4.77
N GLY A 157 4.61 -0.68 5.63
CA GLY A 157 4.74 -0.81 7.09
C GLY A 157 5.86 0.06 7.68
N GLU A 158 6.48 0.96 6.92
CA GLU A 158 7.55 1.82 7.43
C GLU A 158 6.99 2.97 8.28
N ALA A 159 7.61 3.25 9.42
CA ALA A 159 7.33 4.46 10.18
C ALA A 159 7.87 5.68 9.43
N TRP A 160 6.97 6.61 9.08
CA TRP A 160 7.29 7.80 8.30
C TRP A 160 7.58 9.01 9.18
N ARG A 161 6.84 9.13 10.28
CA ARG A 161 7.03 10.19 11.27
C ARG A 161 6.72 9.67 12.66
N THR A 162 7.63 9.86 13.60
CA THR A 162 7.48 9.42 14.99
C THR A 162 7.69 10.61 15.91
N ALA A 163 6.95 10.62 17.02
CA ALA A 163 7.22 11.51 18.15
C ALA A 163 7.00 10.71 19.42
N LYS A 164 8.08 10.18 19.99
CA LYS A 164 8.08 9.50 21.27
C LYS A 164 8.37 10.51 22.36
N ARG A 165 7.35 10.83 23.15
CA ARG A 165 7.40 11.85 24.19
C ARG A 165 7.14 11.23 25.54
N LEU A 166 8.12 11.29 26.43
CA LEU A 166 8.03 10.71 27.77
C LEU A 166 8.53 11.72 28.80
N MET A 167 7.82 11.82 29.90
CA MET A 167 8.15 12.64 31.05
C MET A 167 8.52 11.76 32.23
N MET A 168 9.74 11.96 32.74
CA MET A 168 10.24 11.31 33.93
C MET A 168 9.81 12.10 35.17
N SER A 169 9.32 11.40 36.18
CA SER A 169 8.92 11.99 37.45
C SER A 169 9.30 11.09 38.62
N SER A 170 9.41 11.68 39.81
CA SER A 170 9.71 10.95 41.06
C SER A 170 8.76 11.41 42.17
N GLU A 171 8.54 10.55 43.14
CA GLU A 171 7.81 10.92 44.35
C GLU A 171 8.69 11.78 45.26
N PHE A 172 8.15 12.89 45.75
CA PHE A 172 8.74 13.80 46.76
C PHE A 172 7.78 13.94 47.94
N GLY A 173 8.31 14.25 49.12
CA GLY A 173 7.52 14.45 50.34
C GLY A 173 8.19 13.89 51.60
N PRO A 174 7.43 13.62 52.68
CA PRO A 174 7.99 13.36 54.01
C PRO A 174 8.87 12.10 54.13
N GLY A 175 8.87 11.23 53.11
CA GLY A 175 9.76 10.08 53.01
C GLY A 175 11.24 10.46 52.85
N PHE A 176 11.53 11.64 52.30
CA PHE A 176 12.89 12.19 52.16
C PHE A 176 13.20 13.11 53.35
N LYS A 177 13.52 12.47 54.49
CA LYS A 177 13.64 13.12 55.81
C LYS A 177 14.61 14.32 55.87
N THR A 178 15.55 14.43 54.95
CA THR A 178 16.61 15.44 54.96
C THR A 178 16.29 16.72 54.19
N ILE A 179 15.40 16.69 53.19
CA ILE A 179 15.17 17.82 52.26
C ILE A 179 13.71 18.30 52.32
N ASP A 180 12.74 17.37 52.46
CA ASP A 180 11.36 17.64 52.04
C ASP A 180 10.29 17.30 53.09
N ALA A 181 10.66 17.27 54.38
CA ALA A 181 9.73 16.90 55.47
C ALA A 181 8.48 17.80 55.58
N LYS A 182 8.53 19.01 55.01
CA LYS A 182 7.42 19.98 54.99
C LYS A 182 6.60 19.97 53.69
N LEU A 183 7.02 19.21 52.67
CA LEU A 183 6.27 19.11 51.42
C LEU A 183 5.19 18.04 51.54
N ASN A 184 4.04 18.31 50.94
CA ASN A 184 3.04 17.26 50.72
C ASN A 184 3.61 16.21 49.77
N ARG A 185 3.18 14.95 49.95
CA ARG A 185 3.52 13.86 49.04
C ARG A 185 3.01 14.19 47.63
N THR A 186 3.93 14.36 46.68
CA THR A 186 3.64 14.75 45.30
C THR A 186 4.55 13.98 44.36
N VAL A 187 4.03 13.58 43.19
CA VAL A 187 4.86 13.07 42.09
C VAL A 187 5.32 14.28 41.28
N LEU A 188 6.59 14.63 41.39
CA LEU A 188 7.18 15.82 40.78
C LEU A 188 7.80 15.46 39.42
N PRO A 189 7.37 16.10 38.32
CA PRO A 189 8.06 16.04 37.03
C PRO A 189 9.49 16.56 37.15
N ILE A 190 10.45 15.82 36.58
CA ILE A 190 11.86 16.22 36.56
C ILE A 190 12.19 16.83 35.20
N PHE A 191 11.95 16.07 34.12
CA PHE A 191 12.11 16.52 32.74
C PHE A 191 11.23 15.67 31.82
N TRP A 192 11.01 16.15 30.60
CA TRP A 192 10.47 15.34 29.51
C TRP A 192 11.38 15.44 28.29
N VAL A 193 11.37 14.40 27.48
CA VAL A 193 12.19 14.29 26.27
C VAL A 193 11.30 13.90 25.10
N GLU A 194 11.59 14.47 23.94
CA GLU A 194 11.09 14.02 22.65
C GLU A 194 12.20 13.30 21.90
N ASN A 195 11.94 12.07 21.48
CA ASN A 195 12.68 11.40 20.42
C ASN A 195 11.77 11.37 19.19
N ALA A 196 12.09 12.17 18.18
CA ALA A 196 11.32 12.30 16.97
C ALA A 196 12.18 11.97 15.75
N ALA A 197 11.56 11.29 14.78
CA ALA A 197 12.12 11.05 13.47
C ALA A 197 11.08 11.38 12.41
N GLN A 198 11.53 11.86 11.26
CA GLN A 198 10.65 12.19 10.15
C GLN A 198 11.39 11.90 8.84
N ALA A 199 10.71 11.17 7.95
CA ALA A 199 11.22 10.89 6.62
C ALA A 199 11.34 12.18 5.79
N SER A 200 12.38 12.26 4.98
CA SER A 200 12.66 13.39 4.11
C SER A 200 11.80 13.38 2.85
N GLN A 201 11.68 14.54 2.22
CA GLN A 201 11.03 14.66 0.92
C GLN A 201 11.68 13.76 -0.16
N SER A 202 12.99 13.52 -0.09
CA SER A 202 13.67 12.62 -1.04
C SER A 202 13.23 11.16 -0.85
N GLN A 203 13.06 10.71 0.40
CA GLN A 203 12.49 9.40 0.70
C GLN A 203 11.04 9.31 0.19
N ALA A 204 10.26 10.39 0.29
CA ALA A 204 8.91 10.44 -0.25
C ALA A 204 8.88 10.25 -1.77
N THR A 205 9.81 10.88 -2.49
CA THR A 205 9.93 10.71 -3.95
C THR A 205 10.29 9.29 -4.32
N VAL A 206 11.27 8.68 -3.63
CA VAL A 206 11.66 7.28 -3.87
C VAL A 206 10.49 6.34 -3.65
N LEU A 207 9.75 6.49 -2.54
CA LEU A 207 8.58 5.66 -2.27
C LEU A 207 7.50 5.81 -3.36
N ASN A 208 7.17 7.05 -3.75
CA ASN A 208 6.20 7.31 -4.80
C ASN A 208 6.62 6.66 -6.13
N ASP A 209 7.89 6.78 -6.48
CA ASP A 209 8.42 6.36 -7.77
C ASP A 209 8.60 4.85 -7.87
N GLU A 210 9.11 4.22 -6.82
CA GLU A 210 9.42 2.79 -6.83
C GLU A 210 8.22 1.94 -6.39
N VAL A 211 7.44 2.38 -5.41
CA VAL A 211 6.34 1.58 -4.88
C VAL A 211 5.03 1.94 -5.56
N PHE A 212 4.60 3.20 -5.48
CA PHE A 212 3.25 3.56 -5.92
C PHE A 212 3.08 3.60 -7.45
N LYS A 213 4.08 4.04 -8.23
CA LYS A 213 4.01 3.96 -9.70
C LYS A 213 3.90 2.51 -10.18
N ILE A 214 4.71 1.61 -9.62
CA ILE A 214 4.68 0.18 -10.00
C ILE A 214 3.33 -0.45 -9.61
N GLN A 215 2.80 -0.14 -8.43
CA GLN A 215 1.48 -0.65 -8.01
C GLN A 215 0.36 -0.17 -8.93
N LYS A 216 0.34 1.13 -9.27
CA LYS A 216 -0.64 1.69 -10.22
C LYS A 216 -0.51 1.06 -11.61
N ALA A 217 0.71 0.86 -12.11
CA ALA A 217 0.97 0.23 -13.40
C ALA A 217 0.50 -1.24 -13.44
N LYS A 218 0.76 -2.02 -12.37
CA LYS A 218 0.26 -3.39 -12.24
C LYS A 218 -1.27 -3.43 -12.17
N GLY A 219 -1.90 -2.51 -11.42
CA GLY A 219 -3.36 -2.40 -11.36
C GLY A 219 -3.99 -2.14 -12.72
N LEU A 220 -3.36 -1.29 -13.55
CA LEU A 220 -3.83 -1.02 -14.90
C LEU A 220 -3.65 -2.24 -15.83
N SER A 221 -2.53 -2.95 -15.71
CA SER A 221 -2.24 -4.16 -16.51
C SER A 221 -3.25 -5.28 -16.30
N GLY A 222 -3.87 -5.37 -15.12
CA GLY A 222 -4.91 -6.36 -14.80
C GLY A 222 -6.18 -6.21 -15.65
N SER A 223 -6.47 -5.01 -16.17
CA SER A 223 -7.64 -4.74 -17.03
C SER A 223 -7.42 -5.11 -18.50
N LEU A 224 -6.17 -5.23 -18.93
CA LEU A 224 -5.78 -5.47 -20.32
C LEU A 224 -6.27 -6.82 -20.87
N PRO A 225 -6.12 -7.96 -20.18
CA PRO A 225 -6.70 -9.23 -20.62
C PRO A 225 -8.23 -9.21 -20.75
N PHE A 226 -8.96 -8.45 -19.90
CA PHE A 226 -10.41 -8.32 -20.03
C PHE A 226 -10.82 -7.53 -21.27
N LEU A 227 -10.10 -6.45 -21.60
CA LEU A 227 -10.32 -5.70 -22.84
C LEU A 227 -10.00 -6.53 -24.09
N MET A 228 -8.92 -7.32 -24.06
CA MET A 228 -8.56 -8.23 -25.15
C MET A 228 -9.59 -9.35 -25.34
N ALA A 229 -10.12 -9.92 -24.26
CA ALA A 229 -11.20 -10.91 -24.32
C ALA A 229 -12.49 -10.33 -24.89
N ALA A 230 -12.85 -9.09 -24.50
CA ALA A 230 -14.02 -8.39 -25.04
C ALA A 230 -13.88 -8.10 -26.54
N LEU A 231 -12.70 -7.67 -26.99
CA LEU A 231 -12.39 -7.47 -28.42
C LEU A 231 -12.51 -8.78 -29.21
N LEU A 232 -11.93 -9.88 -28.71
CA LEU A 232 -12.04 -11.18 -29.35
C LEU A 232 -13.49 -11.66 -29.44
N ALA A 233 -14.27 -11.52 -28.36
CA ALA A 233 -15.69 -11.86 -28.35
C ALA A 233 -16.48 -11.03 -29.39
N SER A 234 -16.18 -9.73 -29.50
CA SER A 234 -16.81 -8.87 -30.51
C SER A 234 -16.49 -9.32 -31.94
N CYS A 235 -15.22 -9.67 -32.23
CA CYS A 235 -14.81 -10.19 -33.53
C CYS A 235 -15.53 -11.49 -33.88
N VAL A 236 -15.65 -12.42 -32.92
CA VAL A 236 -16.37 -13.68 -33.12
C VAL A 236 -17.85 -13.40 -33.43
N LEU A 237 -18.50 -12.48 -32.71
CA LEU A 237 -19.88 -12.08 -32.97
C LEU A 237 -20.06 -11.48 -34.37
N TYR A 238 -19.14 -10.61 -34.81
CA TYR A 238 -19.16 -10.05 -36.17
C TYR A 238 -19.02 -11.13 -37.24
N ILE A 239 -18.11 -12.09 -37.05
CA ILE A 239 -17.92 -13.21 -37.99
C ILE A 239 -19.19 -14.08 -38.05
N VAL A 240 -19.76 -14.45 -36.90
CA VAL A 240 -20.99 -15.27 -36.84
C VAL A 240 -22.17 -14.55 -37.49
N PHE A 241 -22.32 -13.24 -37.22
CA PHE A 241 -23.36 -12.41 -37.83
C PHE A 241 -23.18 -12.30 -39.34
N GLY A 242 -21.94 -12.09 -39.82
CA GLY A 242 -21.60 -12.12 -41.24
C GLY A 242 -21.94 -13.46 -41.90
N MET A 243 -21.61 -14.59 -41.25
CA MET A 243 -21.97 -15.93 -41.72
C MET A 243 -23.49 -16.14 -41.76
N PHE A 244 -24.24 -15.59 -40.80
CA PHE A 244 -25.70 -15.65 -40.78
C PHE A 244 -26.32 -14.86 -41.93
N ILE A 245 -25.81 -13.65 -42.22
CA ILE A 245 -26.23 -12.84 -43.37
C ILE A 245 -25.92 -13.56 -44.68
N GLN A 246 -24.71 -14.13 -44.84
CA GLN A 246 -24.36 -14.89 -46.04
C GLN A 246 -25.24 -16.13 -46.23
N ARG A 247 -25.59 -16.85 -45.15
CA ARG A 247 -26.52 -17.99 -45.22
C ARG A 247 -27.92 -17.54 -45.64
N LYS A 248 -28.41 -16.40 -45.14
CA LYS A 248 -29.70 -15.82 -45.55
C LYS A 248 -29.68 -15.41 -47.03
N GLN A 249 -28.61 -14.74 -47.48
CA GLN A 249 -28.45 -14.35 -48.89
C GLN A 249 -28.37 -15.56 -49.83
N ARG A 250 -27.61 -16.61 -49.48
CA ARG A 250 -27.56 -17.84 -50.28
C ARG A 250 -28.93 -18.53 -50.39
N ARG A 251 -29.72 -18.54 -49.31
CA ARG A 251 -31.11 -19.05 -49.35
C ARG A 251 -31.99 -18.23 -50.30
N THR A 252 -31.89 -16.91 -50.29
CA THR A 252 -32.64 -16.06 -51.23
C THR A 252 -32.17 -16.21 -52.67
N SER A 253 -30.87 -16.36 -52.93
CA SER A 253 -30.33 -16.59 -54.28
C SER A 253 -30.80 -17.92 -54.88
N VAL A 254 -30.84 -18.99 -54.08
CA VAL A 254 -31.35 -20.31 -54.53
C VAL A 254 -32.86 -20.26 -54.82
N LEU A 255 -33.64 -19.51 -54.03
CA LEU A 255 -35.07 -19.27 -54.30
C LEU A 255 -35.29 -18.48 -55.61
N MET A 256 -34.46 -17.47 -55.89
CA MET A 256 -34.53 -16.69 -57.12
C MET A 256 -34.16 -17.53 -58.36
N TRP A 257 -33.16 -18.41 -58.26
CA TRP A 257 -32.78 -19.34 -59.34
C TRP A 257 -33.83 -20.42 -59.59
N GLY A 258 -34.46 -20.96 -58.53
CA GLY A 258 -35.58 -21.90 -58.68
C GLY A 258 -36.83 -21.26 -59.29
N SER A 259 -37.01 -19.95 -59.13
CA SER A 259 -38.10 -19.18 -59.75
C SER A 259 -37.81 -18.88 -61.22
N ALA A 260 -36.56 -18.54 -61.56
CA ALA A 260 -36.12 -18.32 -62.93
C ALA A 260 -36.16 -19.60 -63.78
N ALA A 261 -35.70 -20.73 -63.25
CA ALA A 261 -35.77 -22.03 -63.93
C ALA A 261 -37.21 -22.50 -64.18
N ARG A 262 -38.14 -22.16 -63.26
CA ARG A 262 -39.58 -22.43 -63.44
C ARG A 262 -40.18 -21.54 -64.53
N MET A 263 -39.74 -20.29 -64.65
CA MET A 263 -40.14 -19.40 -65.74
C MET A 263 -39.64 -19.89 -67.11
N GLU A 264 -38.40 -20.39 -67.18
CA GLU A 264 -37.81 -20.96 -68.40
C GLU A 264 -38.57 -22.21 -68.86
N GLN A 265 -38.90 -23.14 -67.94
CA GLN A 265 -39.76 -24.28 -68.26
C GLN A 265 -41.17 -23.88 -68.71
N THR A 266 -41.77 -22.84 -68.14
CA THR A 266 -43.08 -22.34 -68.61
C THR A 266 -42.97 -21.62 -69.96
N MET A 267 -41.85 -20.96 -70.25
CA MET A 267 -41.63 -20.34 -71.57
C MET A 267 -41.41 -21.42 -72.64
N ASP A 268 -40.60 -22.44 -72.38
CA ASP A 268 -40.37 -23.55 -73.31
C ASP A 268 -41.65 -24.34 -73.59
N ALA A 269 -42.51 -24.54 -72.57
CA ALA A 269 -43.83 -25.16 -72.73
C ALA A 269 -44.82 -24.31 -73.55
N VAL A 270 -44.71 -22.97 -73.50
CA VAL A 270 -45.52 -22.06 -74.32
C VAL A 270 -44.99 -21.95 -75.75
N VAL A 271 -43.67 -22.07 -75.94
CA VAL A 271 -43.03 -22.06 -77.25
C VAL A 271 -43.26 -23.38 -78.01
N THR A 272 -43.35 -24.52 -77.33
CA THR A 272 -43.68 -25.81 -77.99
C THR A 272 -45.15 -25.95 -78.40
N ASP A 273 -46.08 -25.20 -77.80
CA ASP A 273 -47.51 -25.21 -78.18
C ASP A 273 -47.80 -24.32 -79.41
N ARG A 274 -46.89 -23.40 -79.76
CA ARG A 274 -46.98 -22.58 -80.97
C ARG A 274 -45.82 -22.94 -81.89
N GLY A 275 -46.05 -23.94 -82.75
CA GLY A 275 -45.12 -24.34 -83.81
C GLY A 275 -44.75 -23.16 -84.71
N VAL A 276 -43.66 -22.48 -84.37
CA VAL A 276 -43.06 -21.40 -85.15
C VAL A 276 -41.64 -21.83 -85.46
N ASP A 277 -41.43 -22.25 -86.71
CA ASP A 277 -40.11 -22.48 -87.28
C ASP A 277 -39.37 -21.13 -87.34
N VAL A 278 -38.18 -21.07 -86.73
CA VAL A 278 -37.28 -19.92 -86.83
C VAL A 278 -36.00 -20.38 -87.51
N GLU A 279 -35.76 -19.85 -88.71
CA GLU A 279 -34.52 -20.01 -89.48
C GLU A 279 -33.29 -19.53 -88.72
N GLU A 280 -32.19 -20.24 -88.93
CA GLU A 280 -30.87 -20.03 -88.34
C GLU A 280 -30.09 -18.91 -89.07
N PRO A 281 -29.60 -17.85 -88.39
CA PRO A 281 -28.68 -16.91 -89.01
C PRO A 281 -27.21 -17.23 -88.67
N LEU A 282 -26.42 -17.39 -89.74
CA LEU A 282 -24.96 -17.51 -89.75
C LEU A 282 -24.27 -16.34 -89.03
N ILE A 283 -23.57 -16.61 -87.92
CA ILE A 283 -22.71 -15.62 -87.25
C ILE A 283 -21.23 -15.87 -87.56
N ARG A 284 -20.65 -14.87 -88.22
CA ARG A 284 -19.26 -14.73 -88.66
C ARG A 284 -18.32 -14.50 -87.47
N GLN A 285 -17.43 -15.44 -87.17
CA GLN A 285 -16.36 -15.25 -86.18
C GLN A 285 -15.29 -14.27 -86.71
N ARG A 286 -14.97 -13.22 -85.94
CA ARG A 286 -13.73 -12.44 -86.11
C ARG A 286 -12.73 -12.85 -85.03
N HIS A 287 -11.57 -13.32 -85.47
CA HIS A 287 -10.37 -13.47 -84.64
C HIS A 287 -9.83 -12.09 -84.22
N VAL A 288 -9.53 -11.94 -82.93
CA VAL A 288 -8.71 -10.86 -82.40
C VAL A 288 -7.36 -11.45 -81.98
N VAL A 289 -6.30 -10.89 -82.55
CA VAL A 289 -4.89 -11.31 -82.42
C VAL A 289 -4.29 -10.74 -81.13
N LYS A 290 -3.50 -11.58 -80.45
CA LYS A 290 -2.64 -11.28 -79.28
C LYS A 290 -1.59 -10.22 -79.64
N GLY A 291 -1.51 -9.14 -78.84
CA GLY A 291 -0.39 -8.18 -78.85
C GLY A 291 0.55 -8.42 -77.66
N GLN A 292 1.84 -8.53 -77.96
CA GLN A 292 2.96 -8.73 -77.02
C GLN A 292 3.44 -7.40 -76.39
N HIS A 293 4.02 -7.49 -75.19
CA HIS A 293 4.84 -6.46 -74.52
C HIS A 293 6.11 -6.08 -75.32
N PRO A 294 6.70 -4.90 -75.04
CA PRO A 294 8.08 -4.87 -74.53
C PRO A 294 8.33 -3.71 -73.51
N PRO A 295 9.58 -3.37 -73.12
CA PRO A 295 10.30 -3.83 -71.93
C PRO A 295 10.67 -2.67 -70.94
N PRO A 296 11.30 -2.94 -69.78
CA PRO A 296 11.71 -1.90 -68.83
C PRO A 296 12.99 -1.17 -69.28
N SER A 297 13.10 0.11 -68.93
CA SER A 297 14.29 0.94 -69.19
C SER A 297 15.28 0.92 -68.01
N PRO A 298 16.59 1.13 -68.24
CA PRO A 298 17.67 0.72 -67.34
C PRO A 298 18.32 1.86 -66.51
N GLU A 299 18.98 1.42 -65.43
CA GLU A 299 20.17 1.91 -64.72
C GLU A 299 20.63 3.38 -64.80
N ALA A 300 20.93 3.95 -63.63
CA ALA A 300 22.16 4.72 -63.39
C ALA A 300 22.52 4.75 -61.88
N GLY A 301 23.61 4.08 -61.51
CA GLY A 301 24.54 4.57 -60.48
C GLY A 301 25.92 4.76 -61.14
N PRO A 302 27.03 4.99 -60.42
CA PRO A 302 27.22 5.64 -59.12
C PRO A 302 28.15 6.88 -59.26
N SER A 303 28.31 7.69 -58.21
CA SER A 303 29.46 8.60 -58.12
C SER A 303 29.92 8.71 -56.67
N SER A 304 31.15 8.25 -56.45
CA SER A 304 31.93 8.48 -55.25
C SER A 304 32.59 9.86 -55.27
N LYS A 305 32.95 10.35 -54.07
CA LYS A 305 34.13 11.17 -53.69
C LYS A 305 33.86 11.66 -52.26
N ASN A 306 34.53 11.10 -51.24
CA ASN A 306 35.84 11.49 -50.71
C ASN A 306 35.92 12.97 -50.30
N ASP A 307 36.10 13.20 -48.99
CA ASP A 307 37.17 13.98 -48.34
C ASP A 307 36.76 14.17 -46.85
N ALA A 308 37.41 13.51 -45.89
CA ALA A 308 38.71 13.82 -45.27
C ALA A 308 38.62 14.87 -44.14
N GLN A 309 38.98 14.43 -42.92
CA GLN A 309 39.66 15.18 -41.83
C GLN A 309 38.91 16.38 -41.21
N THR A 310 38.95 16.69 -39.92
CA THR A 310 40.00 16.57 -38.88
C THR A 310 39.35 16.75 -37.49
N SER A 311 40.16 16.50 -36.46
CA SER A 311 39.89 16.31 -35.04
C SER A 311 39.83 17.62 -34.19
N PRO A 312 40.10 17.66 -32.86
CA PRO A 312 39.17 18.15 -31.83
C PRO A 312 39.65 19.42 -31.11
N THR A 313 38.82 20.00 -30.23
CA THR A 313 39.07 21.03 -29.18
C THR A 313 37.71 21.23 -28.49
N ASP A 314 37.50 21.34 -27.18
CA ASP A 314 38.28 21.36 -25.94
C ASP A 314 37.43 20.67 -24.85
#